data_AF-U6FBM1-F1
#
_entry.id   AF-U6FBM1-F1
#
_cell.length_a   1.000
_cell.length_b   1.000
_cell.length_c   1.000
_cell.angle_alpha   90.00
_cell.angle_beta   90.00
_cell.angle_gamma   90.00
#
_symmetry.space_group_name_H-M   'P 1'
#
loop_
_entity.id
_entity.type
_entity.pdbx_description
1 polymer ?
#
loop_
_entity_poly.entity_id
_entity_poly.type
_entity_poly.pdbx_seq_one_letter_code
_entity_poly.pdbx_strand_id
1 'polypeptide(L)'
;MFNLILQSAVTEKQINNYIKKASLKQKIGQMYVSRTPQQPGVAEHDAYKYNLGGFIVYDADLQNYTTNQFKTKMASYQNAERIPLLIGIDQEGGLVSRLTHSGLIPQNGDQFKFPRDQYENAEKTQKGSGMKAVTKYAHDTATLLRSLGVNWNYAPDADYSDNPKLFIYQRGFGGVMGKQSYQGEANYISQVIPAWQHDNLIAATLKHFPGYGDAADTHTGFAHTDKSKADIESKDMLSFKAGIKAGADSVMVTHVIYDDIDPEYPASLSKKINTLLRKDCNFKGVIVTDALEMGAIKDFAKQHGNAPVDVLAVKAGNDMIMATDYATGIPEIAVAVKKGEISKTQINNSVRRILNMKNKLHLLKPSSLSLKKQNKRTFTLKDIAYNRKDKAAVIAGTAKKGTHLSLKNTDTKKVVKKIKVGKSGNFKITLSVKEDPQNFALVGKGYVSVNVHVQSDKVAFPVLKKFTLNAVTYNSDHRIATISGKIPDASEEGSLTMSFLNAATNNAVGSAVVGKDGNFSSTVRVLDKDQQIKVVAQNNKDYEAQTVTVKAK
;
A
#
# COMPACT_ATOMS: atom_id res chain seq x y z
N MET A 1 22.34 -16.21 0.80
CA MET A 1 21.93 -16.96 -0.40
C MET A 1 20.54 -17.52 -0.19
N PHE A 2 19.51 -16.94 -0.81
CA PHE A 2 18.24 -17.65 -0.97
C PHE A 2 18.54 -18.78 -1.95
N ASN A 3 18.40 -20.03 -1.52
CA ASN A 3 18.33 -21.14 -2.47
C ASN A 3 17.07 -20.93 -3.31
N LEU A 4 17.22 -20.30 -4.48
CA LEU A 4 16.29 -20.45 -5.60
C LEU A 4 16.40 -21.91 -6.06
N ILE A 5 15.85 -22.83 -5.26
CA ILE A 5 15.35 -24.08 -5.83
C ILE A 5 14.35 -23.61 -6.87
N LEU A 6 14.65 -23.84 -8.16
CA LEU A 6 13.74 -23.71 -9.28
C LEU A 6 12.46 -24.46 -8.93
N GLN A 7 11.52 -23.77 -8.29
CA GLN A 7 10.20 -24.30 -8.00
C GLN A 7 9.48 -24.35 -9.33
N SER A 8 8.86 -25.48 -9.64
CA SER A 8 8.09 -25.61 -10.86
C SER A 8 7.02 -24.52 -10.90
N ALA A 9 7.09 -23.69 -11.94
CA ALA A 9 6.13 -22.61 -12.16
C ALA A 9 4.72 -23.18 -12.20
N VAL A 10 3.76 -22.43 -11.67
CA VAL A 10 2.36 -22.84 -11.71
C VAL A 10 1.87 -22.75 -13.16
N THR A 11 1.18 -23.78 -13.62
CA THR A 11 0.63 -23.83 -14.98
C THR A 11 -0.66 -23.03 -15.11
N GLU A 12 -0.95 -22.53 -16.31
CA GLU A 12 -2.24 -21.88 -16.61
C GLU A 12 -3.45 -22.77 -16.29
N LYS A 13 -3.33 -24.10 -16.47
CA LYS A 13 -4.37 -25.07 -16.07
C LYS A 13 -4.65 -25.03 -14.57
N GLN A 14 -3.63 -24.88 -13.73
CA GLN A 14 -3.79 -24.77 -12.27
C GLN A 14 -4.42 -23.44 -11.88
N ILE A 15 -4.01 -22.32 -12.50
CA ILE A 15 -4.63 -21.00 -12.30
C ILE A 15 -6.10 -21.03 -12.70
N ASN A 16 -6.42 -21.57 -13.88
CA ASN A 16 -7.79 -21.79 -14.36
C ASN A 16 -8.64 -22.59 -13.38
N ASN A 17 -8.10 -23.71 -12.88
CA ASN A 17 -8.81 -24.56 -11.93
C ASN A 17 -9.05 -23.85 -10.58
N TYR A 18 -8.08 -23.07 -10.09
CA TYR A 18 -8.28 -22.23 -8.90
C TYR A 18 -9.40 -21.22 -9.14
N ILE A 19 -9.34 -20.45 -10.22
CA ILE A 19 -10.36 -19.44 -10.55
C ILE A 19 -11.74 -20.08 -10.71
N LYS A 20 -11.87 -21.25 -11.32
CA LYS A 20 -13.16 -21.92 -11.47
C LYS A 20 -13.81 -22.28 -10.12
N LYS A 21 -13.01 -22.63 -9.12
CA LYS A 21 -13.49 -23.25 -7.87
C LYS A 21 -13.37 -22.36 -6.63
N ALA A 22 -12.54 -21.30 -6.66
CA ALA A 22 -12.45 -20.34 -5.57
C ALA A 22 -13.78 -19.62 -5.36
N SER A 23 -14.12 -19.34 -4.10
CA SER A 23 -15.31 -18.57 -3.77
C SER A 23 -15.19 -17.13 -4.27
N LEU A 24 -16.33 -16.46 -4.48
CA LEU A 24 -16.35 -15.06 -4.91
C LEU A 24 -15.60 -14.15 -3.92
N LYS A 25 -15.75 -14.37 -2.62
CA LYS A 25 -15.04 -13.59 -1.58
C LYS A 25 -13.53 -13.78 -1.64
N GLN A 26 -13.04 -15.01 -1.87
CA GLN A 26 -11.60 -15.25 -2.04
C GLN A 26 -11.05 -14.54 -3.27
N LYS A 27 -11.81 -14.51 -4.37
CA LYS A 27 -11.42 -13.79 -5.58
C LYS A 27 -11.35 -12.28 -5.36
N ILE A 28 -12.39 -11.71 -4.76
CA ILE A 28 -12.43 -10.27 -4.45
C ILE A 28 -11.33 -9.90 -3.46
N GLY A 29 -11.07 -10.73 -2.45
CA GLY A 29 -9.95 -10.53 -1.52
C GLY A 29 -8.60 -10.40 -2.23
N GLN A 30 -8.36 -11.22 -3.27
CA GLN A 30 -7.13 -11.11 -4.07
C GLN A 30 -7.01 -9.78 -4.85
N MET A 31 -8.10 -9.04 -5.01
CA MET A 31 -8.12 -7.73 -5.67
C MET A 31 -7.79 -6.59 -4.71
N TYR A 32 -7.60 -6.84 -3.41
CA TYR A 32 -7.16 -5.79 -2.48
C TYR A 32 -5.64 -5.79 -2.31
N VAL A 33 -5.07 -4.59 -2.39
CA VAL A 33 -3.78 -4.27 -1.77
C VAL A 33 -4.03 -3.22 -0.68
N SER A 34 -3.74 -3.57 0.57
CA SER A 34 -4.00 -2.67 1.70
C SER A 34 -2.71 -2.02 2.17
N ARG A 35 -2.79 -0.81 2.71
CA ARG A 35 -1.75 -0.35 3.65
C ARG A 35 -1.60 -1.37 4.78
N THR A 36 -0.37 -1.63 5.20
CA THR A 36 -0.11 -2.55 6.31
C THR A 36 -0.76 -2.03 7.61
N PRO A 37 -1.65 -2.81 8.27
CA PRO A 37 -2.20 -2.43 9.57
C PRO A 37 -1.11 -2.26 10.62
N GLN A 38 -1.20 -1.18 11.40
CA GLN A 38 -0.19 -0.81 12.39
C GLN A 38 -0.41 -1.49 13.76
N GLN A 39 -1.61 -2.02 14.00
CA GLN A 39 -1.86 -2.82 15.19
C GLN A 39 -1.15 -4.18 15.10
N PRO A 40 -0.42 -4.61 16.13
CA PRO A 40 0.31 -5.88 16.11
C PRO A 40 -0.57 -7.09 15.78
N GLY A 41 -0.12 -7.91 14.83
CA GLY A 41 -0.79 -9.14 14.42
C GLY A 41 -2.05 -8.96 13.55
N VAL A 42 -2.51 -7.72 13.33
CA VAL A 42 -3.68 -7.45 12.48
C VAL A 42 -3.37 -7.69 11.01
N ALA A 43 -2.16 -7.33 10.54
CA ALA A 43 -1.74 -7.60 9.16
C ALA A 43 -1.81 -9.10 8.80
N GLU A 44 -1.21 -9.99 9.60
CA GLU A 44 -1.28 -11.44 9.36
C GLU A 44 -2.71 -11.97 9.52
N HIS A 45 -3.46 -11.45 10.49
CA HIS A 45 -4.85 -11.82 10.70
C HIS A 45 -5.71 -11.50 9.48
N ASP A 46 -5.63 -10.27 8.97
CA ASP A 46 -6.51 -9.77 7.92
C ASP A 46 -6.11 -10.27 6.55
N ALA A 47 -4.80 -10.42 6.29
CA ALA A 47 -4.33 -11.18 5.13
C ALA A 47 -5.01 -12.55 5.08
N TYR A 48 -5.04 -13.25 6.22
CA TYR A 48 -5.66 -14.57 6.33
C TYR A 48 -7.18 -14.58 6.22
N LYS A 49 -7.83 -13.71 6.98
CA LYS A 49 -9.29 -13.65 7.08
C LYS A 49 -9.94 -13.23 5.77
N TYR A 50 -9.36 -12.25 5.09
CA TYR A 50 -9.93 -11.66 3.88
C TYR A 50 -9.29 -12.18 2.59
N ASN A 51 -8.28 -13.05 2.69
CA ASN A 51 -7.57 -13.63 1.55
C ASN A 51 -7.01 -12.51 0.65
N LEU A 52 -6.34 -11.53 1.28
CA LEU A 52 -5.88 -10.29 0.63
C LEU A 52 -4.88 -10.59 -0.49
N GLY A 53 -4.89 -9.74 -1.53
CA GLY A 53 -3.99 -9.84 -2.68
C GLY A 53 -2.58 -9.39 -2.34
N GLY A 54 -2.46 -8.34 -1.53
CA GLY A 54 -1.19 -7.77 -1.14
C GLY A 54 -1.26 -6.74 -0.01
N PHE A 55 -0.09 -6.25 0.37
CA PHE A 55 0.09 -5.09 1.22
C PHE A 55 1.01 -4.06 0.55
N ILE A 56 0.89 -2.80 0.93
CA ILE A 56 1.91 -1.77 0.71
C ILE A 56 2.52 -1.37 2.06
N VAL A 57 3.85 -1.22 2.08
CA VAL A 57 4.63 -0.75 3.24
C VAL A 57 5.05 0.70 3.06
N TYR A 58 5.02 1.46 4.15
CA TYR A 58 5.47 2.86 4.21
C TYR A 58 6.60 3.03 5.23
N ASP A 59 7.16 4.23 5.37
CA ASP A 59 8.27 4.54 6.29
C ASP A 59 8.05 3.98 7.69
N ALA A 60 6.84 4.17 8.22
CA ALA A 60 6.37 3.67 9.50
C ALA A 60 6.53 2.15 9.69
N ASP A 61 6.42 1.38 8.60
CA ASP A 61 6.55 -0.06 8.61
C ASP A 61 8.00 -0.54 8.65
N LEU A 62 8.93 0.33 8.28
CA LEU A 62 10.36 0.09 8.16
C LEU A 62 11.15 0.69 9.34
N GLN A 63 10.67 1.79 9.93
CA GLN A 63 11.30 2.47 11.05
C GLN A 63 11.48 1.56 12.27
N ASN A 64 12.59 1.73 12.98
CA ASN A 64 12.94 0.97 14.19
C ASN A 64 13.08 -0.54 13.99
N TYR A 65 13.20 -1.01 12.75
CA TYR A 65 13.60 -2.37 12.41
C TYR A 65 15.06 -2.40 11.97
N THR A 66 15.79 -3.42 12.38
CA THR A 66 16.97 -3.82 11.60
C THR A 66 16.53 -4.46 10.29
N THR A 67 17.41 -4.49 9.29
CA THR A 67 17.15 -5.17 8.01
C THR A 67 16.68 -6.64 8.19
N ASN A 68 17.24 -7.40 9.13
CA ASN A 68 16.83 -8.78 9.40
C ASN A 68 15.46 -8.87 10.08
N GLN A 69 15.16 -7.91 10.95
CA GLN A 69 13.86 -7.82 11.62
C GLN A 69 12.75 -7.46 10.62
N PHE A 70 13.00 -6.51 9.71
CA PHE A 70 12.09 -6.18 8.63
C PHE A 70 11.83 -7.36 7.69
N LYS A 71 12.88 -8.08 7.27
CA LYS A 71 12.75 -9.33 6.48
C LYS A 71 11.86 -10.36 7.18
N THR A 72 11.99 -10.48 8.50
CA THR A 72 11.15 -11.42 9.26
C THR A 72 9.69 -10.95 9.35
N LYS A 73 9.44 -9.64 9.47
CA LYS A 73 8.10 -9.05 9.37
C LYS A 73 7.47 -9.34 8.00
N MET A 74 8.19 -9.12 6.91
CA MET A 74 7.67 -9.46 5.57
C MET A 74 7.41 -10.97 5.42
N ALA A 75 8.29 -11.81 5.97
CA ALA A 75 8.08 -13.26 5.98
C ALA A 75 6.86 -13.68 6.82
N SER A 76 6.51 -12.99 7.90
CA SER A 76 5.30 -13.32 8.67
C SER A 76 4.04 -13.06 7.84
N TYR A 77 4.01 -11.96 7.08
CA TYR A 77 2.90 -11.65 6.16
C TYR A 77 2.77 -12.73 5.08
N GLN A 78 3.88 -13.12 4.46
CA GLN A 78 3.87 -14.19 3.45
C GLN A 78 3.40 -15.54 4.00
N ASN A 79 3.73 -15.85 5.25
CA ASN A 79 3.38 -17.14 5.88
C ASN A 79 1.95 -17.16 6.46
N ALA A 80 1.32 -16.00 6.61
CA ALA A 80 -0.06 -15.89 7.05
C ALA A 80 -1.01 -16.51 6.03
N GLU A 81 -0.72 -16.28 4.76
CA GLU A 81 -1.54 -16.64 3.62
C GLU A 81 -1.06 -17.85 2.83
N ARG A 82 -1.99 -18.50 2.13
CA ARG A 82 -1.66 -19.64 1.26
C ARG A 82 -1.29 -19.21 -0.15
N ILE A 83 -1.96 -18.19 -0.67
CA ILE A 83 -1.53 -17.49 -1.87
C ILE A 83 -0.61 -16.37 -1.40
N PRO A 84 0.68 -16.40 -1.74
CA PRO A 84 1.61 -15.36 -1.34
C PRO A 84 1.12 -13.95 -1.71
N LEU A 85 1.43 -13.00 -0.84
CA LEU A 85 1.07 -11.60 -0.97
C LEU A 85 2.01 -10.92 -1.97
N LEU A 86 1.44 -9.99 -2.74
CA LEU A 86 2.23 -8.92 -3.33
C LEU A 86 2.54 -7.92 -2.22
N ILE A 87 3.82 -7.65 -1.96
CA ILE A 87 4.28 -6.69 -0.95
C ILE A 87 4.90 -5.54 -1.73
N GLY A 88 4.15 -4.44 -1.76
CA GLY A 88 4.40 -3.19 -2.47
C GLY A 88 5.15 -2.16 -1.65
N ILE A 89 5.86 -1.25 -2.33
CA ILE A 89 6.53 -0.08 -1.74
C ILE A 89 6.59 1.03 -2.79
N ASP A 90 6.61 2.31 -2.38
CA ASP A 90 6.97 3.43 -3.26
C ASP A 90 8.47 3.74 -3.15
N GLN A 91 9.29 3.06 -3.94
CA GLN A 91 10.73 3.30 -3.98
C GLN A 91 11.11 3.88 -5.35
N GLU A 92 10.71 5.13 -5.60
CA GLU A 92 11.02 5.88 -6.83
C GLU A 92 12.47 6.41 -6.79
N GLY A 93 12.85 6.99 -5.65
CA GLY A 93 14.05 7.83 -5.50
C GLY A 93 13.66 9.27 -5.18
N GLY A 94 14.62 10.07 -4.74
CA GLY A 94 14.41 11.45 -4.28
C GLY A 94 13.33 11.54 -3.21
N LEU A 95 12.34 12.40 -3.44
CA LEU A 95 11.21 12.67 -2.54
C LEU A 95 10.14 11.56 -2.49
N VAL A 96 10.38 10.37 -3.06
CA VAL A 96 9.52 9.22 -2.80
C VAL A 96 10.41 7.99 -2.67
N SER A 97 10.92 7.81 -1.46
CA SER A 97 12.01 6.87 -1.19
C SER A 97 11.91 6.29 0.22
N ARG A 98 11.04 5.29 0.41
CA ARG A 98 10.76 4.76 1.77
C ARG A 98 11.99 4.17 2.46
N LEU A 99 12.91 3.55 1.73
CA LEU A 99 14.18 3.06 2.28
C LEU A 99 15.06 4.19 2.83
N THR A 100 14.96 5.39 2.24
CA THR A 100 15.72 6.57 2.68
C THR A 100 15.12 7.18 3.92
N HIS A 101 13.82 7.43 3.92
CA HIS A 101 13.16 8.13 5.04
C HIS A 101 12.99 7.27 6.28
N SER A 102 12.92 5.95 6.11
CA SER A 102 12.82 5.02 7.25
C SER A 102 14.13 4.83 8.03
N GLY A 103 15.28 5.16 7.43
CA GLY A 103 16.59 4.85 8.01
C GLY A 103 16.92 3.34 8.07
N LEU A 104 16.11 2.48 7.42
CA LEU A 104 16.35 1.03 7.41
C LEU A 104 17.68 0.66 6.74
N ILE A 105 18.05 1.43 5.72
CA ILE A 105 19.30 1.29 4.97
C ILE A 105 20.11 2.58 5.16
N PRO A 106 21.35 2.50 5.68
CA PRO A 106 22.25 3.65 5.76
C PRO A 106 22.50 4.23 4.36
N GLN A 107 22.39 5.54 4.23
CA GLN A 107 22.59 6.26 2.97
C GLN A 107 24.08 6.43 2.66
N ASN A 108 24.49 6.12 1.42
CA ASN A 108 25.85 6.35 0.93
C ASN A 108 25.82 6.88 -0.52
N GLY A 109 26.44 8.04 -0.78
CA GLY A 109 26.62 8.57 -2.14
C GLY A 109 25.32 8.98 -2.85
N ASP A 110 25.17 8.59 -4.12
CA ASP A 110 24.00 8.88 -4.97
C ASP A 110 22.81 7.94 -4.77
N GLN A 111 22.85 7.12 -3.71
CA GLN A 111 21.82 6.13 -3.44
C GLN A 111 20.45 6.82 -3.25
N PHE A 112 19.47 6.35 -4.04
CA PHE A 112 18.10 6.82 -4.02
C PHE A 112 17.87 8.31 -4.27
N LYS A 113 18.73 8.99 -5.05
CA LYS A 113 18.45 10.36 -5.56
C LYS A 113 17.30 10.36 -6.57
N PHE A 114 16.83 11.54 -6.98
CA PHE A 114 15.87 11.65 -8.08
C PHE A 114 16.43 11.03 -9.37
N PRO A 115 15.59 10.39 -10.22
CA PRO A 115 16.03 9.80 -11.47
C PRO A 115 16.85 10.75 -12.36
N ARG A 116 16.43 12.02 -12.42
CA ARG A 116 17.12 13.06 -13.19
C ARG A 116 18.51 13.36 -12.66
N ASP A 117 18.64 13.59 -11.36
CA ASP A 117 19.91 13.90 -10.71
C ASP A 117 20.91 12.75 -10.87
N GLN A 118 20.45 11.51 -10.75
CA GLN A 118 21.30 10.32 -10.97
C GLN A 118 21.88 10.30 -12.39
N TYR A 119 21.06 10.59 -13.40
CA TYR A 119 21.49 10.66 -14.79
C TYR A 119 22.49 11.80 -15.02
N GLU A 120 22.15 13.02 -14.58
CA GLU A 120 22.99 14.20 -14.80
C GLU A 120 24.34 14.12 -14.06
N ASN A 121 24.36 13.59 -12.83
CA ASN A 121 25.60 13.41 -12.08
C ASN A 121 26.53 12.42 -12.78
N ALA A 122 25.98 11.34 -13.33
CA ALA A 122 26.74 10.38 -14.12
C ALA A 122 27.27 10.98 -15.43
N GLU A 123 26.46 11.75 -16.17
CA GLU A 123 26.93 12.46 -17.37
C GLU A 123 28.06 13.47 -17.08
N LYS A 124 28.00 14.16 -15.94
CA LYS A 124 29.05 15.11 -15.51
C LYS A 124 30.38 14.41 -15.20
N THR A 125 30.33 13.21 -14.64
CA THR A 125 31.53 12.45 -14.24
C THR A 125 32.10 11.61 -15.39
N GLN A 126 31.23 11.02 -16.21
CA GLN A 126 31.59 10.25 -17.40
C GLN A 126 30.51 10.42 -18.48
N LYS A 127 30.84 11.16 -19.55
CA LYS A 127 29.93 11.40 -20.68
C LYS A 127 29.38 10.10 -21.29
N GLY A 128 28.08 10.06 -21.55
CA GLY A 128 27.34 8.92 -22.08
C GLY A 128 26.98 7.84 -21.05
N SER A 129 27.22 8.08 -19.77
CA SER A 129 26.97 7.10 -18.70
C SER A 129 25.64 7.29 -17.96
N GLY A 130 24.89 8.36 -18.23
CA GLY A 130 23.67 8.71 -17.49
C GLY A 130 22.62 7.60 -17.52
N MET A 131 22.32 7.07 -18.70
CA MET A 131 21.32 6.02 -18.84
C MET A 131 21.78 4.70 -18.22
N LYS A 132 23.09 4.41 -18.29
CA LYS A 132 23.70 3.26 -17.62
C LYS A 132 23.59 3.39 -16.10
N ALA A 133 23.74 4.59 -15.55
CA ALA A 133 23.64 4.83 -14.11
C ALA A 133 22.21 4.58 -13.60
N VAL A 134 21.19 5.15 -14.25
CA VAL A 134 19.80 4.97 -13.79
C VAL A 134 19.27 3.55 -13.98
N THR A 135 19.68 2.84 -15.04
CA THR A 135 19.33 1.42 -15.22
C THR A 135 20.05 0.54 -14.20
N LYS A 136 21.32 0.83 -13.89
CA LYS A 136 22.04 0.15 -12.80
C LYS A 136 21.36 0.39 -11.44
N TYR A 137 20.95 1.62 -11.15
CA TYR A 137 20.23 1.96 -9.92
C TYR A 137 18.91 1.18 -9.79
N ALA A 138 18.12 1.12 -10.86
CA ALA A 138 16.88 0.34 -10.89
C ALA A 138 17.13 -1.14 -10.62
N HIS A 139 18.14 -1.72 -11.26
CA HIS A 139 18.56 -3.11 -11.05
C HIS A 139 19.00 -3.38 -9.59
N ASP A 140 19.91 -2.57 -9.06
CA ASP A 140 20.42 -2.76 -7.69
C ASP A 140 19.32 -2.57 -6.64
N THR A 141 18.43 -1.60 -6.85
CA THR A 141 17.32 -1.34 -5.93
C THR A 141 16.30 -2.46 -5.97
N ALA A 142 15.98 -3.02 -7.15
CA ALA A 142 15.14 -4.21 -7.25
C ALA A 142 15.73 -5.41 -6.49
N THR A 143 17.04 -5.65 -6.62
CA THR A 143 17.75 -6.70 -5.87
C THR A 143 17.63 -6.46 -4.36
N LEU A 144 17.86 -5.23 -3.91
CA LEU A 144 17.76 -4.85 -2.50
C LEU A 144 16.35 -5.07 -1.96
N LEU A 145 15.33 -4.55 -2.64
CA LEU A 145 13.91 -4.70 -2.27
C LEU A 145 13.53 -6.18 -2.15
N ARG A 146 13.92 -7.00 -3.14
CA ARG A 146 13.64 -8.43 -3.09
C ARG A 146 14.33 -9.11 -1.91
N SER A 147 15.55 -8.70 -1.59
CA SER A 147 16.26 -9.21 -0.42
C SER A 147 15.54 -8.88 0.90
N LEU A 148 14.78 -7.78 0.94
CA LEU A 148 13.99 -7.32 2.09
C LEU A 148 12.62 -8.01 2.20
N GLY A 149 12.20 -8.76 1.18
CA GLY A 149 10.90 -9.43 1.12
C GLY A 149 9.80 -8.62 0.42
N VAL A 150 10.14 -7.46 -0.13
CA VAL A 150 9.29 -6.68 -1.05
C VAL A 150 9.34 -7.36 -2.42
N ASN A 151 8.23 -7.38 -3.16
CA ASN A 151 8.15 -8.02 -4.48
C ASN A 151 7.38 -7.21 -5.52
N TRP A 152 6.96 -5.99 -5.18
CA TRP A 152 6.29 -5.05 -6.08
C TRP A 152 6.81 -3.65 -5.75
N ASN A 153 7.32 -2.92 -6.75
CA ASN A 153 7.69 -1.51 -6.60
C ASN A 153 6.67 -0.68 -7.37
N TYR A 154 6.08 0.31 -6.71
CA TYR A 154 5.26 1.34 -7.32
C TYR A 154 6.15 2.41 -7.93
N ALA A 155 7.00 1.99 -8.86
CA ALA A 155 7.91 2.82 -9.62
C ALA A 155 8.22 2.10 -10.95
N PRO A 156 8.69 2.82 -11.97
CA PRO A 156 8.99 4.25 -12.00
C PRO A 156 7.74 5.14 -12.07
N ASP A 157 7.87 6.39 -11.63
CA ASP A 157 6.97 7.46 -12.04
C ASP A 157 7.15 7.68 -13.56
N ALA A 158 6.06 7.64 -14.30
CA ALA A 158 6.00 7.79 -15.75
C ALA A 158 5.32 9.11 -16.15
N ASP A 159 4.94 9.94 -15.19
CA ASP A 159 4.43 11.27 -15.44
C ASP A 159 5.56 12.20 -15.92
N TYR A 160 5.19 13.26 -16.62
CA TYR A 160 6.10 14.34 -16.95
C TYR A 160 5.42 15.68 -16.67
N SER A 161 6.22 16.68 -16.32
CA SER A 161 5.80 18.09 -16.32
C SER A 161 7.00 18.95 -16.72
N ASP A 162 6.74 20.01 -17.47
CA ASP A 162 7.74 21.06 -17.77
C ASP A 162 7.71 22.19 -16.74
N ASN A 163 6.77 22.16 -15.78
CA ASN A 163 6.57 23.21 -14.80
C ASN A 163 7.27 22.86 -13.46
N PRO A 164 8.39 23.51 -13.12
CA PRO A 164 9.15 23.19 -11.90
C PRO A 164 8.42 23.50 -10.59
N LYS A 165 7.29 24.21 -10.64
CA LYS A 165 6.47 24.51 -9.46
C LYS A 165 5.52 23.37 -9.08
N LEU A 166 5.33 22.38 -9.96
CA LEU A 166 4.40 21.29 -9.72
C LEU A 166 5.07 20.16 -8.96
N PHE A 167 4.27 19.51 -8.10
CA PHE A 167 4.78 18.50 -7.20
C PHE A 167 5.31 17.25 -7.93
N ILE A 168 4.79 16.93 -9.12
CA ILE A 168 5.22 15.79 -9.94
C ILE A 168 6.56 16.04 -10.67
N TYR A 169 6.94 17.32 -10.87
CA TYR A 169 8.07 17.70 -11.72
C TYR A 169 9.39 17.02 -11.35
N GLN A 170 9.69 16.91 -10.06
CA GLN A 170 10.96 16.29 -9.62
C GLN A 170 10.88 14.76 -9.54
N ARG A 171 9.67 14.19 -9.47
CA ARG A 171 9.46 12.73 -9.31
C ARG A 171 9.72 11.98 -10.60
N GLY A 172 9.24 12.53 -11.72
CA GLY A 172 9.54 12.04 -13.07
C GLY A 172 10.99 12.33 -13.50
N PHE A 173 11.43 11.65 -14.55
CA PHE A 173 12.72 11.90 -15.19
C PHE A 173 12.73 13.21 -16.00
N GLY A 174 11.60 13.56 -16.63
CA GLY A 174 11.42 14.64 -17.60
C GLY A 174 11.99 15.99 -17.17
N GLY A 175 12.75 16.66 -18.06
CA GLY A 175 13.46 17.91 -17.77
C GLY A 175 14.93 17.92 -18.24
N VAL A 176 15.43 16.78 -18.72
CA VAL A 176 16.81 16.62 -19.22
C VAL A 176 17.04 17.24 -20.62
N MET A 177 15.98 17.54 -21.39
CA MET A 177 16.10 17.71 -22.86
C MET A 177 15.37 18.94 -23.44
N GLY A 178 15.40 20.09 -22.76
CA GLY A 178 14.76 21.31 -23.30
C GLY A 178 13.27 21.13 -23.59
N LYS A 179 12.74 21.85 -24.59
CA LYS A 179 11.32 21.81 -25.00
C LYS A 179 10.95 20.45 -25.63
N GLN A 180 10.81 19.37 -24.84
CA GLN A 180 10.23 18.04 -25.21
C GLN A 180 10.44 16.98 -24.09
N SER A 181 10.23 17.33 -22.82
CA SER A 181 10.52 16.44 -21.67
C SER A 181 9.82 15.07 -21.72
N TYR A 182 8.60 14.99 -22.28
CA TYR A 182 7.83 13.75 -22.42
C TYR A 182 8.52 12.67 -23.26
N GLN A 183 9.36 13.04 -24.24
CA GLN A 183 10.15 12.06 -25.01
C GLN A 183 11.32 11.50 -24.20
N GLY A 184 11.97 12.37 -23.40
CA GLY A 184 13.01 11.97 -22.47
C GLY A 184 12.47 11.00 -21.42
N GLU A 185 11.29 11.30 -20.87
CA GLU A 185 10.55 10.41 -19.96
C GLU A 185 10.29 9.05 -20.62
N ALA A 186 9.72 9.03 -21.82
CA ALA A 186 9.43 7.78 -22.52
C ALA A 186 10.68 6.94 -22.80
N ASN A 187 11.80 7.57 -23.17
CA ASN A 187 13.07 6.89 -23.36
C ASN A 187 13.59 6.29 -22.04
N TYR A 188 13.57 7.06 -20.96
CA TYR A 188 13.94 6.60 -19.62
C TYR A 188 13.10 5.39 -19.20
N ILE A 189 11.78 5.53 -19.23
CA ILE A 189 10.83 4.48 -18.84
C ILE A 189 11.06 3.18 -19.62
N SER A 190 11.29 3.28 -20.94
CA SER A 190 11.54 2.10 -21.78
C SER A 190 12.77 1.28 -21.36
N GLN A 191 13.74 1.92 -20.70
CA GLN A 191 15.00 1.30 -20.30
C GLN A 191 15.02 0.88 -18.83
N VAL A 192 14.36 1.61 -17.94
CA VAL A 192 14.34 1.25 -16.51
C VAL A 192 13.34 0.15 -16.18
N ILE A 193 12.26 -0.03 -16.94
CA ILE A 193 11.30 -1.12 -16.69
C ILE A 193 11.96 -2.50 -16.74
N PRO A 194 12.74 -2.87 -17.79
CA PRO A 194 13.47 -4.14 -17.80
C PRO A 194 14.48 -4.26 -16.65
N ALA A 195 15.15 -3.16 -16.27
CA ALA A 195 16.11 -3.16 -15.17
C ALA A 195 15.45 -3.40 -13.79
N TRP A 196 14.31 -2.74 -13.52
CA TRP A 196 13.51 -2.98 -12.31
C TRP A 196 13.01 -4.43 -12.23
N GLN A 197 12.63 -5.01 -13.37
CA GLN A 197 12.02 -6.34 -13.44
C GLN A 197 13.02 -7.47 -13.74
N HIS A 198 14.33 -7.21 -13.70
CA HIS A 198 15.34 -8.23 -13.97
C HIS A 198 15.13 -9.47 -13.09
N ASP A 199 15.38 -10.65 -13.66
CA ASP A 199 15.17 -11.97 -13.05
C ASP A 199 13.78 -12.20 -12.42
N ASN A 200 12.78 -11.39 -12.82
CA ASN A 200 11.45 -11.34 -12.22
C ASN A 200 11.49 -11.19 -10.67
N LEU A 201 12.46 -10.45 -10.14
CA LEU A 201 12.59 -10.27 -8.69
C LEU A 201 11.46 -9.41 -8.11
N ILE A 202 11.13 -8.32 -8.81
CA ILE A 202 10.17 -7.29 -8.41
C ILE A 202 9.28 -6.95 -9.62
N ALA A 203 7.97 -6.76 -9.41
CA ALA A 203 7.10 -6.16 -10.42
C ALA A 203 7.27 -4.64 -10.43
N ALA A 204 7.29 -4.03 -11.62
CA ALA A 204 7.30 -2.57 -11.76
C ALA A 204 5.89 -2.03 -12.06
N THR A 205 5.65 -0.78 -11.66
CA THR A 205 4.37 -0.09 -11.84
C THR A 205 4.59 1.24 -12.51
N LEU A 206 4.04 1.43 -13.71
CA LEU A 206 3.97 2.76 -14.32
C LEU A 206 2.89 3.57 -13.63
N LYS A 207 3.17 4.81 -13.25
CA LYS A 207 2.20 5.68 -12.60
C LYS A 207 2.40 7.16 -12.97
N HIS A 208 1.38 8.00 -12.96
CA HIS A 208 -0.03 7.72 -12.64
C HIS A 208 -0.88 7.86 -13.92
N PHE A 209 -1.32 6.74 -14.49
CA PHE A 209 -1.99 6.70 -15.80
C PHE A 209 -3.33 7.46 -15.79
N PRO A 210 -3.68 8.21 -16.86
CA PRO A 210 -2.94 8.38 -18.13
C PRO A 210 -1.84 9.45 -18.12
N GLY A 211 -1.59 10.08 -16.98
CA GLY A 211 -0.56 11.10 -16.80
C GLY A 211 -1.05 12.18 -15.85
N TYR A 212 -0.39 12.35 -14.70
CA TYR A 212 -0.74 13.40 -13.74
C TYR A 212 -0.53 14.80 -14.33
N GLY A 213 0.51 14.96 -15.16
CA GLY A 213 0.77 16.16 -15.93
C GLY A 213 0.84 17.39 -15.04
N ASP A 214 0.06 18.41 -15.41
CA ASP A 214 0.03 19.69 -14.70
C ASP A 214 -1.10 19.82 -13.66
N ALA A 215 -1.78 18.72 -13.33
CA ALA A 215 -2.92 18.72 -12.42
C ALA A 215 -2.50 19.01 -10.96
N ALA A 216 -3.45 19.50 -10.17
CA ALA A 216 -3.28 19.75 -8.73
C ALA A 216 -3.14 18.44 -7.91
N ASP A 217 -2.65 18.53 -6.67
CA ASP A 217 -2.46 17.38 -5.78
C ASP A 217 -3.80 16.76 -5.30
N THR A 218 -4.05 15.51 -5.71
CA THR A 218 -5.27 14.72 -5.48
C THR A 218 -5.35 14.16 -4.05
N HIS A 219 -4.29 14.29 -3.26
CA HIS A 219 -4.32 13.98 -1.83
C HIS A 219 -5.20 14.95 -1.06
N THR A 220 -5.24 16.22 -1.50
CA THR A 220 -5.91 17.31 -0.78
C THR A 220 -7.33 17.61 -1.29
N GLY A 221 -7.68 17.17 -2.49
CA GLY A 221 -9.00 17.39 -3.08
C GLY A 221 -9.06 16.96 -4.55
N PHE A 222 -10.08 17.40 -5.28
CA PHE A 222 -10.17 17.16 -6.72
C PHE A 222 -9.03 17.82 -7.49
N ALA A 223 -8.62 17.16 -8.57
CA ALA A 223 -7.79 17.74 -9.59
C ALA A 223 -8.40 17.45 -10.96
N HIS A 224 -8.46 18.46 -11.80
CA HIS A 224 -8.92 18.36 -13.17
C HIS A 224 -7.78 18.66 -14.12
N THR A 225 -7.89 18.14 -15.33
CA THR A 225 -7.10 18.62 -16.47
C THR A 225 -8.01 18.89 -17.66
N ASP A 226 -7.81 20.06 -18.24
CA ASP A 226 -8.46 20.56 -19.46
C ASP A 226 -7.66 20.23 -20.73
N LYS A 227 -6.58 19.45 -20.61
CA LYS A 227 -5.80 18.98 -21.76
C LYS A 227 -6.71 18.23 -22.73
N SER A 228 -6.53 18.48 -24.02
CA SER A 228 -7.23 17.74 -25.05
C SER A 228 -6.87 16.25 -24.99
N LYS A 229 -7.81 15.38 -25.35
CA LYS A 229 -7.58 13.94 -25.48
C LYS A 229 -6.40 13.66 -26.42
N ALA A 230 -6.25 14.44 -27.50
CA ALA A 230 -5.14 14.29 -28.44
C ALA A 230 -3.78 14.59 -27.79
N ASP A 231 -3.69 15.61 -26.94
CA ASP A 231 -2.47 15.92 -26.19
C ASP A 231 -2.15 14.82 -25.16
N ILE A 232 -3.17 14.34 -24.44
CA ILE A 232 -3.03 13.25 -23.47
C ILE A 232 -2.50 12.00 -24.18
N GLU A 233 -3.08 11.61 -25.31
CA GLU A 233 -2.70 10.40 -26.04
C GLU A 233 -1.31 10.48 -26.72
N SER A 234 -0.92 11.67 -27.17
CA SER A 234 0.33 11.89 -27.90
C SER A 234 1.53 12.25 -27.02
N LYS A 235 1.28 12.82 -25.82
CA LYS A 235 2.32 13.30 -24.90
C LYS A 235 2.28 12.53 -23.57
N ASP A 236 1.25 12.74 -22.76
CA ASP A 236 1.14 12.18 -21.39
C ASP A 236 1.21 10.64 -21.41
N MET A 237 0.51 10.01 -22.35
CA MET A 237 0.51 8.55 -22.50
C MET A 237 1.75 7.98 -23.20
N LEU A 238 2.68 8.80 -23.70
CA LEU A 238 3.83 8.32 -24.47
C LEU A 238 4.75 7.44 -23.62
N SER A 239 5.05 7.88 -22.40
CA SER A 239 5.87 7.13 -21.44
C SER A 239 5.20 5.82 -21.01
N PHE A 240 3.88 5.83 -20.80
CA PHE A 240 3.11 4.63 -20.50
C PHE A 240 3.16 3.63 -21.65
N LYS A 241 2.94 4.07 -22.90
CA LYS A 241 3.06 3.21 -24.09
C LYS A 241 4.47 2.61 -24.22
N ALA A 242 5.51 3.40 -23.94
CA ALA A 242 6.90 2.93 -23.96
C ALA A 242 7.16 1.86 -22.89
N GLY A 243 6.72 2.08 -21.64
CA GLY A 243 6.88 1.12 -20.55
C GLY A 243 6.05 -0.16 -20.73
N ILE A 244 4.84 -0.05 -21.28
CA ILE A 244 4.00 -1.21 -21.62
C ILE A 244 4.68 -2.06 -22.70
N LYS A 245 5.25 -1.42 -23.74
CA LYS A 245 6.04 -2.11 -24.77
C LYS A 245 7.28 -2.78 -24.19
N ALA A 246 7.90 -2.17 -23.17
CA ALA A 246 9.03 -2.74 -22.42
C ALA A 246 8.62 -3.87 -21.44
N GLY A 247 7.32 -4.16 -21.30
CA GLY A 247 6.81 -5.29 -20.53
C GLY A 247 6.50 -4.98 -19.06
N ALA A 248 6.09 -3.75 -18.74
CA ALA A 248 5.65 -3.38 -17.40
C ALA A 248 4.57 -4.35 -16.85
N ASP A 249 4.74 -4.80 -15.61
CA ASP A 249 3.85 -5.76 -14.96
C ASP A 249 2.52 -5.15 -14.52
N SER A 250 2.56 -3.88 -14.11
CA SER A 250 1.40 -3.17 -13.59
C SER A 250 1.37 -1.71 -13.99
N VAL A 251 0.18 -1.11 -13.92
CA VAL A 251 -0.07 0.32 -14.15
C VAL A 251 -1.00 0.82 -13.04
N MET A 252 -0.61 1.92 -12.39
CA MET A 252 -1.42 2.60 -11.39
C MET A 252 -2.21 3.73 -12.05
N VAL A 253 -3.51 3.82 -11.75
CA VAL A 253 -4.42 4.83 -12.33
C VAL A 253 -4.67 5.95 -11.32
N THR A 254 -4.49 7.20 -11.77
CA THR A 254 -4.62 8.41 -10.95
C THR A 254 -6.07 8.70 -10.51
N HIS A 255 -6.26 9.74 -9.69
CA HIS A 255 -7.55 10.27 -9.28
C HIS A 255 -7.89 11.62 -9.93
N VAL A 256 -7.11 12.05 -10.91
CA VAL A 256 -7.40 13.23 -11.75
C VAL A 256 -8.64 12.97 -12.62
N ILE A 257 -9.47 13.99 -12.78
CA ILE A 257 -10.59 14.03 -13.74
C ILE A 257 -10.08 14.63 -15.05
N TYR A 258 -10.39 13.97 -16.18
CA TYR A 258 -9.93 14.36 -17.51
C TYR A 258 -11.12 14.85 -18.32
N ASP A 259 -11.27 16.17 -18.44
CA ASP A 259 -12.51 16.78 -18.90
C ASP A 259 -12.88 16.35 -20.34
N ASP A 260 -11.88 16.16 -21.21
CA ASP A 260 -12.05 15.77 -22.61
C ASP A 260 -12.17 14.24 -22.83
N ILE A 261 -12.11 13.43 -21.77
CA ILE A 261 -12.25 11.96 -21.83
C ILE A 261 -13.43 11.48 -20.98
N ASP A 262 -13.42 11.82 -19.69
CA ASP A 262 -14.47 11.48 -18.75
C ASP A 262 -14.61 12.57 -17.67
N PRO A 263 -15.43 13.61 -17.91
CA PRO A 263 -15.59 14.70 -16.95
C PRO A 263 -16.36 14.29 -15.69
N GLU A 264 -17.04 13.14 -15.72
CA GLU A 264 -17.87 12.67 -14.61
C GLU A 264 -17.08 11.90 -13.54
N TYR A 265 -16.01 11.20 -13.92
CA TYR A 265 -15.34 10.26 -13.02
C TYR A 265 -13.83 10.54 -12.96
N PRO A 266 -13.23 10.53 -11.75
CA PRO A 266 -11.79 10.37 -11.59
C PRO A 266 -11.28 9.17 -12.39
N ALA A 267 -10.07 9.26 -12.93
CA ALA A 267 -9.51 8.23 -13.80
C ALA A 267 -9.58 6.81 -13.23
N SER A 268 -9.28 6.63 -11.95
CA SER A 268 -9.38 5.34 -11.24
C SER A 268 -10.80 4.77 -11.15
N LEU A 269 -11.83 5.61 -11.27
CA LEU A 269 -13.24 5.23 -11.28
C LEU A 269 -13.85 5.25 -12.70
N SER A 270 -13.07 5.65 -13.71
CA SER A 270 -13.52 5.78 -15.10
C SER A 270 -13.31 4.50 -15.90
N LYS A 271 -14.41 3.94 -16.40
CA LYS A 271 -14.37 2.83 -17.38
C LYS A 271 -13.75 3.28 -18.71
N LYS A 272 -13.90 4.56 -19.09
CA LYS A 272 -13.34 5.09 -20.34
C LYS A 272 -11.82 5.09 -20.27
N ILE A 273 -11.23 5.61 -19.19
CA ILE A 273 -9.78 5.62 -18.97
C ILE A 273 -9.20 4.19 -18.95
N ASN A 274 -9.81 3.28 -18.19
CA ASN A 274 -9.37 1.88 -18.18
C ASN A 274 -9.55 1.19 -19.55
N THR A 275 -10.55 1.59 -20.34
CA THR A 275 -10.72 1.10 -21.71
C THR A 275 -9.58 1.59 -22.61
N LEU A 276 -9.16 2.85 -22.49
CA LEU A 276 -7.99 3.39 -23.21
C LEU A 276 -6.74 2.57 -22.87
N LEU A 277 -6.50 2.31 -21.60
CA LEU A 277 -5.36 1.50 -21.16
C LEU A 277 -5.41 0.06 -21.73
N ARG A 278 -6.57 -0.58 -21.71
CA ARG A 278 -6.73 -1.97 -22.18
C ARG A 278 -6.69 -2.13 -23.68
N LYS A 279 -7.29 -1.20 -24.43
CA LYS A 279 -7.46 -1.28 -25.87
C LYS A 279 -6.36 -0.51 -26.59
N ASP A 280 -6.29 0.80 -26.39
CA ASP A 280 -5.40 1.69 -27.14
C ASP A 280 -3.93 1.53 -26.74
N CYS A 281 -3.64 1.30 -25.46
CA CYS A 281 -2.29 0.92 -25.01
C CYS A 281 -2.03 -0.59 -25.05
N ASN A 282 -3.04 -1.41 -25.41
CA ASN A 282 -2.97 -2.88 -25.44
C ASN A 282 -2.46 -3.53 -24.13
N PHE A 283 -2.70 -2.91 -22.97
CA PHE A 283 -2.11 -3.37 -21.70
C PHE A 283 -2.77 -4.65 -21.17
N LYS A 284 -1.95 -5.69 -20.92
CA LYS A 284 -2.40 -7.01 -20.44
C LYS A 284 -2.10 -7.30 -18.97
N GLY A 285 -1.24 -6.50 -18.33
CA GLY A 285 -0.84 -6.65 -16.93
C GLY A 285 -1.89 -6.15 -15.94
N VAL A 286 -1.49 -6.02 -14.68
CA VAL A 286 -2.37 -5.63 -13.57
C VAL A 286 -2.65 -4.13 -13.59
N ILE A 287 -3.92 -3.73 -13.66
CA ILE A 287 -4.33 -2.34 -13.37
C ILE A 287 -4.63 -2.24 -11.88
N VAL A 288 -4.01 -1.28 -11.21
CA VAL A 288 -4.25 -0.96 -9.80
C VAL A 288 -4.67 0.51 -9.67
N THR A 289 -5.53 0.82 -8.71
CA THR A 289 -5.82 2.23 -8.38
C THR A 289 -4.67 2.83 -7.58
N ASP A 290 -4.55 4.15 -7.61
CA ASP A 290 -3.95 4.86 -6.46
C ASP A 290 -4.82 4.70 -5.19
N ALA A 291 -4.35 5.16 -4.03
CA ALA A 291 -5.00 4.94 -2.75
C ALA A 291 -6.41 5.57 -2.69
N LEU A 292 -7.44 4.72 -2.54
CA LEU A 292 -8.84 5.17 -2.49
C LEU A 292 -9.16 6.01 -1.25
N GLU A 293 -8.24 6.10 -0.28
CA GLU A 293 -8.31 7.01 0.86
C GLU A 293 -7.91 8.46 0.54
N MET A 294 -7.46 8.78 -0.66
CA MET A 294 -7.06 10.14 -1.03
C MET A 294 -8.24 11.11 -1.08
N GLY A 295 -7.95 12.40 -0.88
CA GLY A 295 -8.94 13.48 -0.81
C GLY A 295 -9.88 13.52 -2.01
N ALA A 296 -9.34 13.41 -3.23
CA ALA A 296 -10.12 13.40 -4.47
C ALA A 296 -11.25 12.36 -4.47
N ILE A 297 -10.95 11.12 -4.06
CA ILE A 297 -11.93 10.03 -4.04
C ILE A 297 -12.95 10.20 -2.91
N LYS A 298 -12.51 10.71 -1.76
CA LYS A 298 -13.42 11.02 -0.65
C LYS A 298 -14.40 12.11 -1.01
N ASP A 299 -13.95 13.18 -1.64
CA ASP A 299 -14.80 14.28 -2.04
C ASP A 299 -15.73 13.86 -3.18
N PHE A 300 -15.25 13.04 -4.12
CA PHE A 300 -16.08 12.38 -5.12
C PHE A 300 -17.21 11.57 -4.48
N ALA A 301 -16.89 10.68 -3.53
CA ALA A 301 -17.88 9.85 -2.87
C ALA A 301 -18.96 10.69 -2.18
N LYS A 302 -18.56 11.76 -1.46
CA LYS A 302 -19.50 12.66 -0.78
C LYS A 302 -20.45 13.35 -1.76
N GLN A 303 -19.92 13.92 -2.85
CA GLN A 303 -20.72 14.59 -3.86
C GLN A 303 -21.70 13.64 -4.55
N HIS A 304 -21.40 12.34 -4.58
CA HIS A 304 -22.21 11.30 -5.19
C HIS A 304 -22.96 10.45 -4.15
N GLY A 305 -23.37 11.05 -3.03
CA GLY A 305 -24.24 10.39 -2.04
C GLY A 305 -23.59 9.26 -1.26
N ASN A 306 -22.29 9.37 -0.97
CA ASN A 306 -21.44 8.33 -0.38
C ASN A 306 -21.37 7.06 -1.24
N ALA A 307 -21.10 7.24 -2.54
CA ALA A 307 -20.98 6.13 -3.47
C ALA A 307 -19.91 5.12 -3.01
N PRO A 308 -20.14 3.80 -3.15
CA PRO A 308 -19.18 2.76 -2.76
C PRO A 308 -17.99 2.74 -3.75
N VAL A 309 -16.94 3.51 -3.45
CA VAL A 309 -15.81 3.75 -4.36
C VAL A 309 -15.07 2.48 -4.75
N ASP A 310 -14.98 1.49 -3.86
CA ASP A 310 -14.42 0.16 -4.13
C ASP A 310 -15.19 -0.55 -5.27
N VAL A 311 -16.52 -0.47 -5.23
CA VAL A 311 -17.39 -1.04 -6.27
C VAL A 311 -17.20 -0.29 -7.60
N LEU A 312 -17.14 1.04 -7.55
CA LEU A 312 -16.93 1.87 -8.74
C LEU A 312 -15.57 1.58 -9.39
N ALA A 313 -14.49 1.51 -8.59
CA ALA A 313 -13.15 1.20 -9.06
C ALA A 313 -13.09 -0.19 -9.73
N VAL A 314 -13.69 -1.22 -9.12
CA VAL A 314 -13.74 -2.54 -9.74
C VAL A 314 -14.58 -2.49 -11.02
N LYS A 315 -15.74 -1.84 -11.02
CA LYS A 315 -16.63 -1.68 -12.19
C LYS A 315 -15.93 -0.96 -13.35
N ALA A 316 -15.07 0.01 -13.04
CA ALA A 316 -14.24 0.72 -14.00
C ALA A 316 -13.24 -0.19 -14.73
N GLY A 317 -12.87 -1.34 -14.15
CA GLY A 317 -11.96 -2.32 -14.77
C GLY A 317 -10.59 -2.46 -14.11
N ASN A 318 -10.39 -1.88 -12.93
CA ASN A 318 -9.20 -2.12 -12.13
C ASN A 318 -9.15 -3.59 -11.70
N ASP A 319 -7.97 -4.20 -11.78
CA ASP A 319 -7.78 -5.57 -11.31
C ASP A 319 -7.52 -5.62 -9.81
N MET A 320 -6.80 -4.62 -9.29
CA MET A 320 -6.56 -4.42 -7.87
C MET A 320 -7.00 -3.02 -7.43
N ILE A 321 -7.43 -2.88 -6.19
CA ILE A 321 -7.76 -1.61 -5.56
C ILE A 321 -6.87 -1.43 -4.33
N MET A 322 -6.27 -0.23 -4.22
CA MET A 322 -5.49 0.16 -3.05
C MET A 322 -6.44 0.77 -2.02
N ALA A 323 -6.81 -0.02 -1.01
CA ALA A 323 -7.78 0.37 0.02
C ALA A 323 -7.62 -0.42 1.32
N THR A 324 -7.98 0.21 2.43
CA THR A 324 -7.88 -0.28 3.81
C THR A 324 -9.21 -0.78 4.38
N ASP A 325 -10.36 -0.40 3.79
CA ASP A 325 -11.70 -0.86 4.22
C ASP A 325 -12.17 -2.12 3.49
N TYR A 326 -11.28 -3.11 3.35
CA TYR A 326 -11.60 -4.41 2.74
C TYR A 326 -12.68 -5.19 3.52
N ALA A 327 -12.89 -4.89 4.80
CA ALA A 327 -13.92 -5.55 5.61
C ALA A 327 -15.33 -5.20 5.11
N THR A 328 -15.53 -3.95 4.65
CA THR A 328 -16.78 -3.45 4.07
C THR A 328 -16.83 -3.70 2.57
N GLY A 329 -15.77 -3.33 1.85
CA GLY A 329 -15.77 -3.35 0.38
C GLY A 329 -15.84 -4.75 -0.23
N ILE A 330 -15.24 -5.80 0.39
CA ILE A 330 -15.35 -7.18 -0.12
C ILE A 330 -16.82 -7.66 -0.19
N PRO A 331 -17.62 -7.57 0.89
CA PRO A 331 -19.06 -7.79 0.83
C PRO A 331 -19.80 -6.95 -0.22
N GLU A 332 -19.49 -5.66 -0.34
CA GLU A 332 -20.19 -4.75 -1.27
C GLU A 332 -19.94 -5.11 -2.74
N ILE A 333 -18.68 -5.36 -3.11
CA ILE A 333 -18.33 -5.86 -4.45
C ILE A 333 -19.02 -7.21 -4.70
N ALA A 334 -19.10 -8.09 -3.69
CA ALA A 334 -19.80 -9.36 -3.84
C ALA A 334 -21.32 -9.17 -4.08
N VAL A 335 -21.93 -8.15 -3.48
CA VAL A 335 -23.33 -7.77 -3.75
C VAL A 335 -23.48 -7.21 -5.15
N ALA A 336 -22.60 -6.29 -5.59
CA ALA A 336 -22.62 -5.73 -6.94
C ALA A 336 -22.48 -6.83 -8.03
N VAL A 337 -21.63 -7.84 -7.78
CA VAL A 337 -21.51 -9.00 -8.68
C VAL A 337 -22.79 -9.85 -8.71
N LYS A 338 -23.48 -10.01 -7.58
CA LYS A 338 -24.76 -10.74 -7.53
C LYS A 338 -25.88 -9.99 -8.25
N LYS A 339 -25.85 -8.65 -8.19
CA LYS A 339 -26.80 -7.77 -8.91
C LYS A 339 -26.50 -7.65 -10.41
N GLY A 340 -25.36 -8.18 -10.87
CA GLY A 340 -24.94 -8.11 -12.28
C GLY A 340 -24.27 -6.79 -12.67
N GLU A 341 -24.06 -5.86 -11.73
CA GLU A 341 -23.37 -4.59 -11.95
C GLU A 341 -21.88 -4.79 -12.29
N ILE A 342 -21.29 -5.87 -11.77
CA ILE A 342 -19.93 -6.33 -12.09
C ILE A 342 -20.02 -7.79 -12.54
N SER A 343 -19.53 -8.11 -13.74
CA SER A 343 -19.60 -9.49 -14.23
C SER A 343 -18.64 -10.43 -13.48
N LYS A 344 -19.04 -11.68 -13.25
CA LYS A 344 -18.13 -12.72 -12.71
C LYS A 344 -16.91 -12.92 -13.61
N THR A 345 -17.07 -12.74 -14.91
CA THR A 345 -15.98 -12.85 -15.90
C THR A 345 -14.92 -11.77 -15.68
N GLN A 346 -15.33 -10.54 -15.39
CA GLN A 346 -14.41 -9.45 -15.04
C GLN A 346 -13.58 -9.80 -13.80
N ILE A 347 -14.23 -10.22 -12.71
CA ILE A 347 -13.53 -10.68 -11.49
C ILE A 347 -12.55 -11.82 -11.80
N ASN A 348 -12.97 -12.81 -12.59
CA ASN A 348 -12.11 -13.93 -12.96
C ASN A 348 -10.88 -13.49 -13.78
N ASN A 349 -11.05 -12.54 -14.70
CA ASN A 349 -9.97 -12.01 -15.53
C ASN A 349 -8.98 -11.21 -14.69
N SER A 350 -9.46 -10.40 -13.76
CA SER A 350 -8.61 -9.65 -12.83
C SER A 350 -7.78 -10.58 -11.94
N VAL A 351 -8.43 -11.56 -11.31
CA VAL A 351 -7.72 -12.56 -10.47
C VAL A 351 -6.70 -13.36 -11.29
N ARG A 352 -6.98 -13.65 -12.57
CA ARG A 352 -5.99 -14.28 -13.45
C ARG A 352 -4.74 -13.44 -13.61
N ARG A 353 -4.88 -12.15 -13.94
CA ARG A 353 -3.73 -11.25 -14.11
C ARG A 353 -2.89 -11.16 -12.84
N ILE A 354 -3.56 -11.06 -11.68
CA ILE A 354 -2.90 -11.02 -10.37
C ILE A 354 -2.11 -12.32 -10.11
N LEU A 355 -2.73 -13.48 -10.36
CA LEU A 355 -2.05 -14.77 -10.18
C LEU A 355 -0.91 -14.96 -11.19
N ASN A 356 -1.05 -14.47 -12.41
CA ASN A 356 0.01 -14.52 -13.42
C ASN A 356 1.19 -13.63 -13.02
N MET A 357 0.94 -12.42 -12.50
CA MET A 357 1.98 -11.57 -11.93
C MET A 357 2.69 -12.25 -10.75
N LYS A 358 1.94 -12.84 -9.81
CA LYS A 358 2.52 -13.61 -8.70
C LYS A 358 3.34 -14.83 -9.18
N ASN A 359 2.92 -15.47 -10.26
CA ASN A 359 3.63 -16.60 -10.86
C ASN A 359 4.94 -16.15 -11.55
N LYS A 360 4.89 -15.04 -12.30
CA LYS A 360 6.06 -14.40 -12.92
C LYS A 360 7.12 -14.09 -11.86
N LEU A 361 6.71 -13.53 -10.72
CA LEU A 361 7.58 -13.19 -9.59
C LEU A 361 8.09 -14.38 -8.75
N HIS A 362 7.84 -15.61 -9.23
CA HIS A 362 8.20 -16.86 -8.58
C HIS A 362 7.66 -16.99 -7.14
N LEU A 363 6.51 -16.36 -6.87
CA LEU A 363 5.86 -16.44 -5.56
C LEU A 363 5.01 -17.71 -5.45
N LEU A 364 4.30 -18.06 -6.52
CA LEU A 364 3.37 -19.19 -6.48
C LEU A 364 4.08 -20.55 -6.56
N LYS A 365 3.54 -21.50 -5.81
CA LYS A 365 3.81 -22.94 -5.94
C LYS A 365 2.49 -23.65 -6.24
N PRO A 366 2.50 -24.89 -6.78
CA PRO A 366 1.27 -25.67 -6.94
C PRO A 366 0.41 -25.77 -5.66
N SER A 367 1.06 -25.87 -4.48
CA SER A 367 0.38 -25.89 -3.17
C SER A 367 -0.30 -24.55 -2.82
N SER A 368 0.18 -23.42 -3.36
CA SER A 368 -0.44 -22.10 -3.20
C SER A 368 -1.82 -22.02 -3.85
N LEU A 369 -2.17 -22.91 -4.79
CA LEU A 369 -3.50 -22.94 -5.44
C LEU A 369 -4.45 -24.06 -4.98
N SER A 370 -4.00 -24.91 -4.04
CA SER A 370 -4.81 -25.95 -3.36
C SER A 370 -6.02 -25.42 -2.57
N LEU A 371 -7.25 -25.68 -3.00
CA LEU A 371 -8.47 -25.23 -2.30
C LEU A 371 -8.78 -25.96 -0.96
N LYS A 372 -7.82 -26.72 -0.41
CA LYS A 372 -7.97 -27.36 0.89
C LYS A 372 -8.19 -26.29 1.98
N LYS A 373 -9.23 -26.50 2.79
CA LYS A 373 -9.58 -25.60 3.89
C LYS A 373 -8.44 -25.55 4.91
N GLN A 374 -7.76 -24.40 5.01
CA GLN A 374 -6.93 -24.12 6.16
C GLN A 374 -7.88 -23.66 7.27
N ASN A 375 -8.09 -24.47 8.32
CA ASN A 375 -8.89 -24.06 9.48
C ASN A 375 -7.95 -23.49 10.55
N LYS A 376 -7.16 -22.46 10.20
CA LYS A 376 -6.32 -21.77 11.18
C LYS A 376 -7.19 -20.80 11.98
N ARG A 377 -6.93 -20.72 13.28
CA ARG A 377 -7.43 -19.67 14.16
C ARG A 377 -6.46 -18.49 14.13
N THR A 378 -6.90 -17.36 14.64
CA THR A 378 -6.05 -16.18 14.79
C THR A 378 -5.88 -15.83 16.26
N PHE A 379 -4.81 -15.12 16.57
CA PHE A 379 -4.62 -14.47 17.87
C PHE A 379 -5.19 -13.06 17.81
N THR A 380 -5.60 -12.53 18.95
CA THR A 380 -5.78 -11.07 19.11
C THR A 380 -4.70 -10.60 20.06
N LEU A 381 -3.73 -9.84 19.56
CA LEU A 381 -2.81 -9.12 20.43
C LEU A 381 -3.52 -7.88 20.94
N LYS A 382 -3.48 -7.67 22.25
CA LYS A 382 -4.07 -6.50 22.92
C LYS A 382 -3.00 -5.47 23.26
N ASP A 383 -1.84 -5.95 23.72
CA ASP A 383 -0.78 -5.09 24.21
C ASP A 383 0.59 -5.75 24.02
N ILE A 384 1.57 -4.94 23.65
CA ILE A 384 3.01 -5.25 23.68
C ILE A 384 3.66 -4.06 24.38
N ALA A 385 3.91 -4.21 25.68
CA ALA A 385 4.48 -3.17 26.51
C ALA A 385 5.91 -3.55 26.93
N TYR A 386 6.81 -2.58 26.96
CA TYR A 386 8.12 -2.71 27.59
C TYR A 386 8.12 -1.95 28.92
N ASN A 387 8.76 -2.51 29.93
CA ASN A 387 9.00 -1.88 31.21
C ASN A 387 10.51 -1.73 31.39
N ARG A 388 10.96 -0.47 31.35
CA ARG A 388 12.37 -0.11 31.48
C ARG A 388 12.98 -0.47 32.83
N LYS A 389 12.26 -0.28 33.93
CA LYS A 389 12.76 -0.58 35.28
C LYS A 389 13.08 -2.07 35.41
N ASP A 390 12.22 -2.90 34.86
CA ASP A 390 12.32 -4.36 34.99
C ASP A 390 13.06 -5.02 33.79
N LYS A 391 13.47 -4.22 32.79
CA LYS A 391 14.00 -4.68 31.49
C LYS A 391 13.19 -5.86 30.92
N ALA A 392 11.87 -5.71 30.98
CA ALA A 392 10.93 -6.79 30.71
C ALA A 392 9.85 -6.33 29.73
N ALA A 393 9.50 -7.20 28.79
CA ALA A 393 8.35 -7.01 27.92
C ALA A 393 7.18 -7.88 28.34
N VAL A 394 5.98 -7.32 28.19
CA VAL A 394 4.70 -7.97 28.42
C VAL A 394 3.97 -8.04 27.08
N ILE A 395 3.66 -9.26 26.64
CA ILE A 395 2.84 -9.51 25.46
C ILE A 395 1.53 -10.11 25.94
N ALA A 396 0.42 -9.41 25.69
CA ALA A 396 -0.90 -9.82 26.14
C ALA A 396 -1.88 -9.95 24.98
N GLY A 397 -2.82 -10.89 25.10
CA GLY A 397 -3.80 -11.13 24.05
C GLY A 397 -4.83 -12.18 24.40
N THR A 398 -5.60 -12.60 23.41
CA THR A 398 -6.59 -13.67 23.51
C THR A 398 -6.36 -14.78 22.50
N ALA A 399 -6.64 -16.01 22.94
CA ALA A 399 -6.63 -17.22 22.14
C ALA A 399 -7.62 -18.24 22.75
N LYS A 400 -7.90 -19.35 22.05
CA LYS A 400 -8.78 -20.40 22.59
C LYS A 400 -8.18 -20.96 23.89
N LYS A 401 -9.01 -21.10 24.92
CA LYS A 401 -8.68 -21.80 26.19
C LYS A 401 -7.93 -23.11 25.92
N GLY A 402 -6.87 -23.34 26.70
CA GLY A 402 -6.07 -24.57 26.64
C GLY A 402 -5.10 -24.66 25.45
N THR A 403 -5.06 -23.65 24.58
CA THR A 403 -4.04 -23.57 23.51
C THR A 403 -2.64 -23.48 24.11
N HIS A 404 -1.69 -24.24 23.57
CA HIS A 404 -0.27 -24.09 23.90
C HIS A 404 0.35 -23.09 22.93
N LEU A 405 0.91 -22.01 23.48
CA LEU A 405 1.59 -20.96 22.73
C LEU A 405 3.09 -21.03 22.99
N SER A 406 3.87 -20.70 21.97
CA SER A 406 5.31 -20.49 22.10
C SER A 406 5.69 -19.14 21.52
N LEU A 407 6.60 -18.45 22.20
CA LEU A 407 7.24 -17.24 21.70
C LEU A 407 8.64 -17.62 21.23
N LYS A 408 8.94 -17.39 19.95
CA LYS A 408 10.22 -17.75 19.33
C LYS A 408 10.97 -16.48 18.94
N ASN A 409 12.18 -16.30 19.43
CA ASN A 409 13.04 -15.19 18.99
C ASN A 409 13.41 -15.41 17.51
N THR A 410 13.18 -14.40 16.67
CA THR A 410 13.29 -14.56 15.22
C THR A 410 14.72 -14.61 14.72
N ASP A 411 15.64 -14.01 15.47
CA ASP A 411 17.05 -13.89 15.07
C ASP A 411 17.79 -15.19 15.42
N THR A 412 17.63 -15.66 16.66
CA THR A 412 18.24 -16.90 17.17
C THR A 412 17.48 -18.16 16.81
N LYS A 413 16.23 -18.03 16.34
CA LYS A 413 15.27 -19.13 16.12
C LYS A 413 14.98 -19.98 17.37
N LYS A 414 15.34 -19.54 18.58
CA LYS A 414 15.09 -20.28 19.83
C LYS A 414 13.70 -19.96 20.39
N VAL A 415 13.04 -20.97 20.98
CA VAL A 415 11.82 -20.75 21.78
C VAL A 415 12.23 -20.16 23.12
N VAL A 416 11.79 -18.94 23.41
CA VAL A 416 12.15 -18.19 24.63
C VAL A 416 11.09 -18.31 25.72
N LYS A 417 9.84 -18.62 25.36
CA LYS A 417 8.77 -18.87 26.32
C LYS A 417 7.75 -19.84 25.76
N LYS A 418 7.17 -20.67 26.63
CA LYS A 418 5.97 -21.47 26.36
C LYS A 418 4.93 -21.17 27.43
N ILE A 419 3.66 -21.07 27.02
CA ILE A 419 2.54 -20.89 27.95
C ILE A 419 1.33 -21.71 27.50
N LYS A 420 0.42 -21.98 28.43
CA LYS A 420 -0.90 -22.54 28.16
C LYS A 420 -1.96 -21.47 28.43
N VAL A 421 -2.84 -21.23 27.47
CA VAL A 421 -3.88 -20.19 27.58
C VAL A 421 -4.89 -20.58 28.66
N GLY A 422 -5.16 -19.64 29.57
CA GLY A 422 -6.03 -19.84 30.73
C GLY A 422 -7.50 -20.03 30.38
N LYS A 423 -8.32 -20.30 31.41
CA LYS A 423 -9.77 -20.57 31.23
C LYS A 423 -10.53 -19.41 30.58
N SER A 424 -10.13 -18.16 30.84
CA SER A 424 -10.73 -16.95 30.26
C SER A 424 -10.35 -16.71 28.80
N GLY A 425 -9.44 -17.50 28.22
CA GLY A 425 -8.91 -17.25 26.87
C GLY A 425 -7.88 -16.13 26.79
N ASN A 426 -7.68 -15.36 27.87
CA ASN A 426 -6.61 -14.37 27.95
C ASN A 426 -5.26 -15.06 28.18
N PHE A 427 -4.20 -14.47 27.62
CA PHE A 427 -2.82 -14.84 27.93
C PHE A 427 -1.97 -13.60 28.19
N LYS A 428 -0.93 -13.79 29.00
CA LYS A 428 0.10 -12.80 29.29
C LYS A 428 1.45 -13.52 29.27
N ILE A 429 2.38 -13.02 28.47
CA ILE A 429 3.76 -13.51 28.38
C ILE A 429 4.66 -12.40 28.87
N THR A 430 5.37 -12.63 29.97
CA THR A 430 6.44 -11.75 30.44
C THR A 430 7.78 -12.38 30.10
N LEU A 431 8.68 -11.58 29.50
CA LEU A 431 10.03 -11.98 29.15
C LEU A 431 11.02 -10.86 29.47
N SER A 432 12.19 -11.20 29.99
CA SER A 432 13.32 -10.27 30.07
C SER A 432 13.85 -10.02 28.66
N VAL A 433 14.05 -8.76 28.31
CA VAL A 433 14.50 -8.34 26.99
C VAL A 433 15.65 -7.35 27.11
N LYS A 434 16.54 -7.35 26.13
CA LYS A 434 17.56 -6.32 25.98
C LYS A 434 16.92 -4.97 25.68
N GLU A 435 17.70 -3.91 25.88
CA GLU A 435 17.30 -2.55 25.51
C GLU A 435 17.21 -2.34 24.00
N ASP A 436 17.86 -3.18 23.18
CA ASP A 436 17.69 -3.09 21.73
C ASP A 436 16.35 -3.69 21.28
N PRO A 437 15.72 -3.14 20.22
CA PRO A 437 14.52 -3.72 19.63
C PRO A 437 14.72 -5.19 19.27
N GLN A 438 13.73 -6.03 19.56
CA GLN A 438 13.78 -7.48 19.30
C GLN A 438 12.49 -7.97 18.64
N ASN A 439 12.64 -8.91 17.71
CA ASN A 439 11.51 -9.57 17.06
C ASN A 439 11.30 -10.99 17.58
N PHE A 440 10.03 -11.34 17.71
CA PHE A 440 9.56 -12.65 18.10
C PHE A 440 8.44 -13.10 17.16
N ALA A 441 8.26 -14.42 17.02
CA ALA A 441 7.09 -15.02 16.42
C ALA A 441 6.25 -15.68 17.52
N LEU A 442 5.00 -15.25 17.65
CA LEU A 442 4.02 -15.93 18.49
C LEU A 442 3.36 -17.04 17.68
N VAL A 443 3.57 -18.29 18.12
CA VAL A 443 3.11 -19.48 17.41
C VAL A 443 2.20 -20.35 18.28
N GLY A 444 1.24 -21.00 17.64
CA GLY A 444 0.33 -21.96 18.26
C GLY A 444 -0.16 -22.96 17.22
N LYS A 445 -0.33 -24.22 17.61
CA LYS A 445 -0.78 -25.28 16.69
C LYS A 445 -2.17 -24.93 16.13
N GLY A 446 -2.28 -24.86 14.81
CA GLY A 446 -3.52 -24.49 14.13
C GLY A 446 -3.86 -23.00 14.20
N TYR A 447 -2.87 -22.13 14.44
CA TYR A 447 -3.03 -20.68 14.38
C TYR A 447 -2.19 -20.07 13.27
N VAL A 448 -2.61 -18.90 12.80
CA VAL A 448 -1.78 -17.98 12.03
C VAL A 448 -0.70 -17.43 12.95
N SER A 449 0.57 -17.61 12.59
CA SER A 449 1.69 -17.01 13.33
C SER A 449 1.69 -15.51 13.16
N VAL A 450 2.02 -14.75 14.21
CA VAL A 450 2.11 -13.29 14.17
C VAL A 450 3.51 -12.82 14.55
N ASN A 451 4.02 -11.80 13.88
CA ASN A 451 5.23 -11.11 14.28
C ASN A 451 4.94 -10.22 15.50
N VAL A 452 5.80 -10.29 16.50
CA VAL A 452 5.76 -9.51 17.74
C VAL A 452 7.05 -8.73 17.83
N HIS A 453 6.96 -7.43 17.58
CA HIS A 453 8.08 -6.51 17.69
C HIS A 453 8.05 -5.84 19.06
N VAL A 454 9.12 -6.02 19.84
CA VAL A 454 9.30 -5.41 21.15
C VAL A 454 10.34 -4.31 21.01
N GLN A 455 9.93 -3.07 21.26
CA GLN A 455 10.81 -1.90 21.28
C GLN A 455 11.01 -1.46 22.74
N SER A 456 12.21 -1.02 23.09
CA SER A 456 12.45 -0.39 24.38
C SER A 456 12.15 1.10 24.33
N ASP A 457 11.80 1.69 25.47
CA ASP A 457 11.52 3.13 25.62
C ASP A 457 12.76 4.04 25.43
N LYS A 458 13.93 3.49 25.05
CA LYS A 458 15.15 4.26 24.73
C LYS A 458 15.19 4.76 23.30
N VAL A 459 14.38 4.19 22.40
CA VAL A 459 13.93 4.99 21.25
C VAL A 459 13.04 6.03 21.89
N ALA A 460 13.55 7.26 22.02
CA ALA A 460 12.79 8.34 22.63
C ALA A 460 11.37 8.25 22.07
N PHE A 461 10.35 8.13 22.94
CA PHE A 461 9.06 8.63 22.51
C PHE A 461 9.38 10.08 22.16
N PRO A 462 9.27 10.51 20.89
CA PRO A 462 9.24 11.93 20.67
C PRO A 462 8.13 12.44 21.59
N VAL A 463 8.37 13.58 22.24
CA VAL A 463 7.28 14.37 22.80
C VAL A 463 6.19 14.33 21.74
N LEU A 464 5.04 13.72 22.07
CA LEU A 464 4.04 13.44 21.06
C LEU A 464 3.72 14.77 20.39
N LYS A 465 4.09 14.86 19.11
CA LYS A 465 3.85 16.00 18.27
C LYS A 465 2.35 16.23 18.25
N LYS A 466 1.95 17.48 18.36
CA LYS A 466 0.54 17.84 18.26
C LYS A 466 0.28 18.23 16.82
N PHE A 467 -0.70 17.59 16.21
CA PHE A 467 -1.35 18.16 15.03
C PHE A 467 -2.39 19.19 15.47
N THR A 468 -2.88 20.02 14.56
CA THR A 468 -4.02 20.89 14.85
C THR A 468 -5.28 20.28 14.27
N LEU A 469 -6.39 20.38 15.00
CA LEU A 469 -7.72 20.16 14.45
C LEU A 469 -8.38 21.51 14.21
N ASN A 470 -9.00 21.67 13.06
CA ASN A 470 -9.84 22.81 12.75
C ASN A 470 -11.23 22.62 13.38
N ALA A 471 -12.04 23.68 13.38
CA ALA A 471 -13.43 23.58 13.79
C ALA A 471 -14.19 22.56 12.91
N VAL A 472 -15.04 21.74 13.55
CA VAL A 472 -15.92 20.80 12.83
C VAL A 472 -16.94 21.60 12.03
N THR A 473 -17.00 21.34 10.72
CA THR A 473 -18.01 21.93 9.85
C THR A 473 -19.07 20.90 9.51
N TYR A 474 -20.29 21.35 9.20
CA TYR A 474 -21.42 20.48 8.88
C TYR A 474 -21.92 20.81 7.47
N ASN A 475 -22.41 19.80 6.76
CA ASN A 475 -23.12 20.03 5.51
C ASN A 475 -24.50 20.69 5.78
N SER A 476 -25.16 21.17 4.73
CA SER A 476 -26.38 21.98 4.82
C SER A 476 -27.55 21.31 5.57
N ASP A 477 -27.64 19.97 5.56
CA ASP A 477 -28.69 19.22 6.26
C ASP A 477 -28.26 18.68 7.64
N HIS A 478 -27.03 18.99 8.09
CA HIS A 478 -26.42 18.56 9.35
C HIS A 478 -26.34 17.03 9.53
N ARG A 479 -26.29 16.27 8.43
CA ARG A 479 -26.13 14.81 8.48
C ARG A 479 -24.69 14.34 8.36
N ILE A 480 -23.80 15.20 7.89
CA ILE A 480 -22.37 14.92 7.69
C ILE A 480 -21.55 16.01 8.36
N ALA A 481 -20.63 15.60 9.21
CA ALA A 481 -19.63 16.47 9.82
C ALA A 481 -18.27 16.27 9.14
N THR A 482 -17.58 17.35 8.81
CA THR A 482 -16.21 17.35 8.29
C THR A 482 -15.26 17.71 9.42
N ILE A 483 -14.28 16.85 9.66
CA ILE A 483 -13.19 17.08 10.60
C ILE A 483 -11.93 17.24 9.77
N SER A 484 -11.28 18.39 9.87
CA SER A 484 -10.01 18.68 9.19
C SER A 484 -8.93 19.08 10.18
N GLY A 485 -7.68 19.01 9.76
CA GLY A 485 -6.55 19.37 10.57
C GLY A 485 -5.26 19.49 9.78
N LYS A 486 -4.19 19.83 10.48
CA LYS A 486 -2.86 20.00 9.90
C LYS A 486 -1.79 19.33 10.73
N ILE A 487 -0.91 18.60 10.05
CA ILE A 487 0.32 18.04 10.56
C ILE A 487 1.44 19.08 10.36
N PRO A 488 2.12 19.54 11.43
CA PRO A 488 3.11 20.62 11.34
C PRO A 488 4.41 20.23 10.62
N ASP A 489 4.77 18.94 10.68
CA ASP A 489 5.97 18.37 10.08
C ASP A 489 5.59 17.20 9.15
N ALA A 490 4.55 17.43 8.35
CA ALA A 490 4.22 16.51 7.28
C ALA A 490 5.44 16.32 6.40
N SER A 491 5.82 15.05 6.24
CA SER A 491 6.83 14.68 5.27
C SER A 491 6.16 14.53 3.90
N GLU A 492 6.51 13.49 3.17
CA GLU A 492 6.04 13.24 1.83
C GLU A 492 4.56 12.85 1.80
N GLU A 493 3.97 13.11 0.65
CA GLU A 493 2.62 12.73 0.28
C GLU A 493 2.39 11.22 0.49
N GLY A 494 1.27 10.86 1.12
CA GLY A 494 0.96 9.46 1.44
C GLY A 494 1.71 8.87 2.64
N SER A 495 2.72 9.57 3.17
CA SER A 495 3.53 9.07 4.28
C SER A 495 2.70 8.89 5.55
N LEU A 496 1.73 9.76 5.84
CA LEU A 496 0.88 9.74 7.02
C LEU A 496 -0.61 9.60 6.66
N THR A 497 -1.34 8.78 7.41
CA THR A 497 -2.80 8.65 7.34
C THR A 497 -3.40 8.91 8.71
N MET A 498 -4.46 9.71 8.77
CA MET A 498 -5.25 9.93 9.97
C MET A 498 -6.45 8.97 9.99
N SER A 499 -6.66 8.28 11.10
CA SER A 499 -7.87 7.52 11.41
C SER A 499 -8.84 8.35 12.23
N PHE A 500 -10.12 8.21 11.92
CA PHE A 500 -11.23 8.78 12.68
C PHE A 500 -11.98 7.61 13.27
N LEU A 501 -11.95 7.48 14.59
CA LEU A 501 -12.52 6.34 15.30
C LEU A 501 -13.67 6.84 16.18
N ASN A 502 -14.76 6.10 16.25
CA ASN A 502 -15.74 6.32 17.31
C ASN A 502 -15.08 6.01 18.66
N ALA A 503 -14.95 7.00 19.54
CA ALA A 503 -14.14 6.86 20.76
C ALA A 503 -14.66 5.80 21.74
N ALA A 504 -15.96 5.50 21.72
CA ALA A 504 -16.57 4.49 22.59
C ALA A 504 -16.31 3.06 22.10
N THR A 505 -16.28 2.85 20.78
CA THR A 505 -16.18 1.50 20.18
C THR A 505 -14.82 1.21 19.57
N ASN A 506 -14.00 2.23 19.34
CA ASN A 506 -12.78 2.22 18.52
C ASN A 506 -12.98 1.73 17.08
N ASN A 507 -14.23 1.65 16.61
CA ASN A 507 -14.50 1.34 15.20
C ASN A 507 -14.11 2.52 14.33
N ALA A 508 -13.47 2.25 13.18
CA ALA A 508 -13.15 3.27 12.21
C ALA A 508 -14.44 3.82 11.59
N VAL A 509 -14.55 5.13 11.54
CA VAL A 509 -15.66 5.88 10.93
C VAL A 509 -15.18 6.79 9.80
N GLY A 510 -13.87 6.87 9.59
CA GLY A 510 -13.24 7.59 8.51
C GLY A 510 -11.72 7.43 8.54
N SER A 511 -11.07 7.81 7.44
CA SER A 511 -9.62 7.97 7.35
C SER A 511 -9.30 9.27 6.58
N ALA A 512 -8.05 9.69 6.51
CA ALA A 512 -7.56 10.77 5.64
C ALA A 512 -6.09 10.55 5.34
N VAL A 513 -5.66 10.63 4.08
CA VAL A 513 -4.23 10.73 3.77
C VAL A 513 -3.80 12.17 4.00
N VAL A 514 -2.61 12.36 4.60
CA VAL A 514 -2.03 13.68 4.82
C VAL A 514 -1.35 14.12 3.53
N GLY A 515 -1.75 15.28 3.01
CA GLY A 515 -1.13 15.89 1.85
C GLY A 515 0.28 16.41 2.16
N LYS A 516 1.04 16.75 1.12
CA LYS A 516 2.41 17.30 1.26
C LYS A 516 2.45 18.62 2.05
N ASP A 517 1.36 19.38 2.03
CA ASP A 517 1.18 20.61 2.81
C ASP A 517 0.82 20.36 4.29
N GLY A 518 0.70 19.08 4.67
CA GLY A 518 0.31 18.60 5.98
C GLY A 518 -1.17 18.62 6.28
N ASN A 519 -2.01 19.05 5.35
CA ASN A 519 -3.44 19.09 5.56
C ASN A 519 -4.06 17.69 5.45
N PHE A 520 -5.10 17.45 6.25
CA PHE A 520 -5.92 16.25 6.14
C PHE A 520 -7.38 16.58 6.46
N SER A 521 -8.31 15.81 5.90
CA SER A 521 -9.72 15.94 6.18
C SER A 521 -10.46 14.62 6.02
N SER A 522 -11.45 14.36 6.88
CA SER A 522 -12.38 13.25 6.75
C SER A 522 -13.78 13.67 7.19
N THR A 523 -14.78 13.00 6.64
CA THR A 523 -16.17 13.19 7.05
C THR A 523 -16.68 12.03 7.88
N VAL A 524 -17.56 12.35 8.82
CA VAL A 524 -18.23 11.38 9.69
C VAL A 524 -19.73 11.63 9.62
N ARG A 525 -20.51 10.54 9.57
CA ARG A 525 -21.97 10.62 9.66
C ARG A 525 -22.40 11.08 11.05
N VAL A 526 -23.24 12.11 11.10
CA VAL A 526 -23.88 12.61 12.32
C VAL A 526 -24.99 11.62 12.72
N LEU A 527 -24.99 11.22 13.97
CA LEU A 527 -26.00 10.37 14.58
C LEU A 527 -26.93 11.18 15.49
N ASP A 528 -27.99 10.54 15.98
CA ASP A 528 -29.03 11.14 16.84
C ASP A 528 -28.52 11.52 18.26
N LYS A 529 -27.22 11.36 18.52
CA LYS A 529 -26.55 11.72 19.77
C LYS A 529 -25.13 12.19 19.49
N ASP A 530 -24.61 13.06 20.35
CA ASP A 530 -23.23 13.54 20.27
C ASP A 530 -22.24 12.37 20.17
N GLN A 531 -21.33 12.46 19.20
CA GLN A 531 -20.30 11.46 18.96
C GLN A 531 -18.94 12.03 19.32
N GLN A 532 -18.21 11.31 20.17
CA GLN A 532 -16.79 11.56 20.37
C GLN A 532 -16.00 10.84 19.28
N ILE A 533 -15.32 11.61 18.43
CA ILE A 533 -14.48 11.08 17.35
C ILE A 533 -13.02 11.25 17.74
N LYS A 534 -12.34 10.14 17.92
CA LYS A 534 -10.90 10.10 18.19
C LYS A 534 -10.14 10.09 16.87
N VAL A 535 -9.37 11.15 16.64
CA VAL A 535 -8.48 11.33 15.48
C VAL A 535 -7.07 10.85 15.87
N VAL A 536 -6.52 9.92 15.08
CA VAL A 536 -5.25 9.26 15.39
C VAL A 536 -4.39 9.19 14.13
N ALA A 537 -3.13 9.63 14.20
CA ALA A 537 -2.17 9.30 13.16
C ALA A 537 -1.93 7.78 13.14
N GLN A 538 -2.44 7.09 12.11
CA GLN A 538 -2.45 5.62 12.05
C GLN A 538 -1.04 5.04 12.09
N ASN A 539 -0.12 5.68 11.39
CA ASN A 539 1.18 5.14 11.06
C ASN A 539 2.32 6.05 11.52
N ASN A 540 2.03 7.00 12.40
CA ASN A 540 3.08 7.65 13.15
C ASN A 540 2.63 7.81 14.59
N LYS A 541 3.21 6.99 15.47
CA LYS A 541 2.96 7.05 16.92
C LYS A 541 3.57 8.29 17.55
N ASP A 542 4.29 9.10 16.79
CA ASP A 542 4.85 10.36 17.24
C ASP A 542 3.78 11.43 17.45
N TYR A 543 2.52 11.22 17.05
CA TYR A 543 1.46 12.22 17.24
C TYR A 543 0.45 11.85 18.32
N GLU A 544 0.08 12.84 19.12
CA GLU A 544 -0.94 12.68 20.15
C GLU A 544 -2.32 12.53 19.52
N ALA A 545 -3.06 11.48 19.90
CA ALA A 545 -4.45 11.33 19.48
C ALA A 545 -5.30 12.45 20.08
N GLN A 546 -6.12 13.08 19.25
CA GLN A 546 -7.05 14.13 19.69
C GLN A 546 -8.48 13.65 19.56
N THR A 547 -9.36 14.13 20.43
CA THR A 547 -10.78 13.82 20.35
C THR A 547 -11.55 15.08 20.02
N VAL A 548 -12.46 14.99 19.07
CA VAL A 548 -13.38 16.06 18.70
C VAL A 548 -14.81 15.59 18.86
N THR A 549 -15.69 16.48 19.30
CA THR A 549 -17.11 16.20 19.43
C THR A 549 -17.82 16.57 18.12
N VAL A 550 -18.46 15.59 17.50
CA VAL A 550 -19.46 15.80 16.45
C VAL A 550 -20.81 15.91 17.13
N LYS A 551 -21.47 17.06 16.98
CA LYS A 551 -22.75 17.36 17.60
C LYS A 551 -23.89 16.70 16.84
N ALA A 552 -24.82 16.09 17.58
CA ALA A 552 -26.09 15.66 17.02
C ALA A 552 -26.82 16.86 16.37
N LYS A 553 -27.71 16.54 15.44
CA LYS A 553 -28.66 17.52 14.89
C LYS A 553 -29.76 17.83 15.89
#